data_AF-A0A157S5H4-F1
#
_entry.id   AF-A0A157S5H4-F1
#
_cell.length_a   1.000
_cell.length_b   1.000
_cell.length_c   1.000
_cell.angle_alpha   90.00
_cell.angle_beta   90.00
_cell.angle_gamma   90.00
#
_symmetry.space_group_name_H-M   'P 1'
#
loop_
_entity.id
_entity.type
_entity.pdbx_description
1 polymer ?
#
loop_
_entity_poly.entity_id
_entity_poly.type
_entity_poly.pdbx_seq_one_letter_code
_entity_poly.pdbx_strand_id
1 'polypeptide(L)'
;MSENSSDALRQAADRLQKARRAFERGEKGLLMLRRSRTAFINSLRNTGLTYSQARVKYDNCIDEQQRIHLQEKHQLQYAERAYASLCQQLQKADA
;
A
#
# COMPACT_ATOMS: atom_id res chain seq x y z
N MET A 1 -9.14 19.11 27.99
CA MET A 1 -9.42 18.73 26.59
C MET A 1 -8.19 18.76 25.68
N SER A 2 -7.05 19.33 26.09
CA SER A 2 -5.83 19.43 25.27
C SER A 2 -5.03 18.11 25.13
N GLU A 3 -4.92 17.28 26.17
CA GLU A 3 -4.17 16.02 26.12
C GLU A 3 -4.79 15.00 25.14
N ASN A 4 -6.11 14.79 25.19
CA ASN A 4 -6.82 13.92 24.25
C ASN A 4 -6.69 14.37 22.78
N SER A 5 -6.57 15.68 22.56
CA SER A 5 -6.46 16.28 21.24
C SER A 5 -5.06 16.08 20.64
N SER A 6 -4.03 16.22 21.47
CA SER A 6 -2.63 15.91 21.11
C SER A 6 -2.43 14.41 20.82
N ASP A 7 -3.00 13.54 21.66
CA ASP A 7 -2.93 12.09 21.47
C ASP A 7 -3.66 11.63 20.20
N ALA A 8 -4.84 12.18 19.91
CA ALA A 8 -5.56 11.91 18.68
C ALA A 8 -4.73 12.29 17.44
N LEU A 9 -4.04 13.45 17.49
CA LEU A 9 -3.21 13.93 16.39
C LEU A 9 -2.00 13.03 16.16
N ARG A 10 -1.33 12.63 17.25
CA ARG A 10 -0.21 11.70 17.18
C ARG A 10 -0.62 10.35 16.59
N GLN A 11 -1.73 9.78 17.05
CA GLN A 11 -2.23 8.51 16.50
C GLN A 11 -2.62 8.64 15.02
N ALA A 12 -3.19 9.77 14.60
CA ALA A 12 -3.50 10.02 13.19
C ALA A 12 -2.22 10.13 12.34
N ALA A 13 -1.17 10.79 12.84
CA ALA A 13 0.14 10.86 12.19
C ALA A 13 0.78 9.46 12.04
N ASP A 14 0.73 8.64 13.11
CA ASP A 14 1.27 7.27 13.08
C ASP A 14 0.54 6.39 12.06
N ARG A 15 -0.79 6.50 11.98
CA ARG A 15 -1.61 5.79 10.98
C ARG A 15 -1.26 6.23 9.56
N LEU A 16 -1.10 7.54 9.33
CA LEU A 16 -0.68 8.10 8.05
C LEU A 16 0.71 7.58 7.64
N GLN A 17 1.69 7.61 8.55
CA GLN A 17 3.03 7.11 8.29
C GLN A 17 3.03 5.60 7.98
N LYS A 18 2.23 4.81 8.71
CA LYS A 18 2.08 3.38 8.43
C LYS A 18 1.48 3.12 7.04
N ALA A 19 0.43 3.86 6.66
CA ALA A 19 -0.20 3.73 5.35
C ALA A 19 0.75 4.13 4.21
N ARG A 20 1.52 5.21 4.39
CA ARG A 20 2.52 5.66 3.42
C ARG A 20 3.62 4.62 3.19
N ARG A 21 4.15 4.03 4.27
CA ARG A 21 5.14 2.94 4.16
C ARG A 21 4.58 1.71 3.47
N ALA A 22 3.31 1.36 3.70
CA ALA A 22 2.67 0.24 3.01
C ALA A 22 2.59 0.51 1.51
N PHE A 23 2.02 1.65 1.12
CA PHE A 23 1.91 2.09 -0.27
C PHE A 23 3.27 2.09 -1.00
N GLU A 24 4.31 2.68 -0.40
CA GLU A 24 5.65 2.71 -1.00
C GLU A 24 6.27 1.32 -1.19
N ARG A 25 6.02 0.39 -0.25
CA ARG A 25 6.45 -1.00 -0.39
C ARG A 25 5.70 -1.70 -1.52
N GLY A 26 4.38 -1.48 -1.63
CA GLY A 26 3.56 -2.02 -2.71
C GLY A 26 4.05 -1.56 -4.09
N GLU A 27 4.32 -0.27 -4.27
CA GLU A 27 4.87 0.29 -5.52
C GLU A 27 6.21 -0.36 -5.90
N LYS A 28 7.14 -0.45 -4.94
CA LYS A 28 8.45 -1.09 -5.16
C LYS A 28 8.29 -2.57 -5.50
N GLY A 29 7.41 -3.27 -4.80
CA GLY A 29 7.09 -4.68 -5.04
C GLY A 29 6.54 -4.93 -6.44
N LEU A 30 5.56 -4.12 -6.86
CA LEU A 30 4.98 -4.20 -8.21
C LEU A 30 6.00 -3.90 -9.30
N LEU A 31 6.86 -2.89 -9.11
CA LEU A 31 7.93 -2.59 -10.06
C LEU A 31 8.89 -3.76 -10.21
N MET A 32 9.30 -4.37 -9.08
CA MET A 32 10.16 -5.56 -9.10
C MET A 32 9.49 -6.75 -9.78
N LEU A 33 8.21 -7.01 -9.50
CA LEU A 33 7.46 -8.11 -10.11
C LEU A 33 7.30 -7.93 -11.63
N ARG A 34 7.08 -6.70 -12.10
CA ARG A 34 7.04 -6.37 -13.53
C ARG A 34 8.39 -6.64 -14.20
N ARG A 35 9.48 -6.21 -13.57
CA ARG A 35 10.85 -6.41 -14.10
C ARG A 35 11.27 -7.88 -14.08
N SER A 36 10.76 -8.67 -13.14
CA SER A 36 11.13 -10.08 -12.99
C SER A 36 10.30 -11.05 -13.84
N ARG A 37 9.37 -10.57 -14.67
CA ARG A 37 8.41 -11.40 -15.42
C ARG A 37 9.02 -12.65 -16.06
N THR A 38 10.09 -12.48 -16.84
CA THR A 38 10.75 -13.59 -17.53
C THR A 38 11.38 -14.58 -16.55
N ALA A 39 12.10 -14.07 -15.54
CA ALA A 39 12.74 -14.91 -14.53
C ALA A 39 11.72 -15.70 -13.69
N PHE A 40 10.61 -15.05 -13.31
CA PHE A 40 9.51 -15.67 -12.57
C PHE A 40 8.88 -16.81 -13.39
N ILE A 41 8.51 -16.54 -14.65
CA ILE A 41 7.91 -17.54 -15.53
C ILE A 41 8.88 -18.72 -15.74
N ASN A 42 10.18 -18.46 -15.94
CA ASN A 42 11.17 -19.52 -16.10
C ASN A 42 11.35 -20.35 -14.81
N SER A 43 11.34 -19.71 -13.64
CA SER A 43 11.38 -20.41 -12.35
C SER A 43 10.19 -21.37 -12.20
N LEU A 44 8.98 -20.93 -12.55
CA LEU A 44 7.79 -21.78 -12.56
C LEU A 44 7.89 -22.94 -13.56
N ARG A 45 8.49 -22.71 -14.74
CA ARG A 45 8.69 -23.78 -15.72
C ARG A 45 9.67 -24.85 -15.24
N ASN A 46 10.67 -24.47 -14.44
CA ASN A 46 11.60 -25.42 -13.83
C ASN A 46 10.92 -26.38 -12.83
N THR A 47 9.68 -26.10 -12.43
CA THR A 47 8.86 -27.02 -11.60
C THR A 47 7.99 -27.96 -12.44
N GLY A 48 8.20 -28.03 -13.76
CA GLY A 48 7.42 -28.88 -14.67
C GLY A 48 6.17 -28.21 -15.27
N LEU A 49 5.96 -26.90 -15.06
CA LEU A 49 4.86 -26.19 -15.70
C LEU A 49 5.18 -25.86 -17.16
N THR A 50 4.17 -25.95 -18.02
CA THR A 50 4.27 -25.39 -19.38
C THR A 50 4.34 -23.87 -19.32
N TYR A 51 4.80 -23.24 -20.41
CA TYR A 51 4.87 -21.77 -20.48
C TYR A 51 3.51 -21.11 -20.25
N SER A 52 2.43 -21.64 -20.83
CA SER A 52 1.08 -21.08 -20.67
C SER A 52 0.61 -21.15 -19.21
N GLN A 53 0.82 -22.28 -18.53
CA GLN A 53 0.48 -22.44 -17.11
C GLN A 53 1.32 -21.50 -16.22
N ALA A 54 2.63 -21.40 -16.47
CA ALA A 54 3.51 -20.51 -15.74
C ALA A 54 3.13 -19.03 -15.94
N ARG A 55 2.77 -18.65 -17.17
CA ARG A 55 2.28 -17.32 -17.49
C ARG A 55 1.00 -16.99 -16.75
N VAL A 56 0.01 -17.88 -16.73
CA VAL A 56 -1.25 -17.66 -15.98
C VAL A 56 -0.97 -17.43 -14.50
N LYS A 57 -0.04 -18.17 -13.90
CA LYS A 57 0.34 -17.97 -12.49
C LYS A 57 1.00 -16.62 -12.25
N TYR A 58 1.87 -16.17 -13.16
CA TYR A 58 2.44 -14.83 -13.09
C TYR A 58 1.36 -13.74 -13.23
N ASP A 59 0.47 -13.88 -14.21
CA ASP A 59 -0.61 -12.94 -14.49
C ASP A 59 -1.55 -12.84 -13.24
N ASN A 60 -1.95 -13.98 -12.65
CA ASN A 60 -2.72 -13.98 -11.39
C ASN A 60 -1.98 -13.33 -10.21
N CYS A 61 -0.66 -13.55 -10.11
CA CYS A 61 0.14 -12.95 -9.05
C CYS A 61 0.20 -11.43 -9.19
N ILE A 62 0.42 -10.92 -10.41
CA ILE A 62 0.50 -9.48 -10.62
C ILE A 62 -0.86 -8.79 -10.43
N ASP A 63 -1.95 -9.43 -10.82
CA ASP A 63 -3.31 -8.90 -10.62
C ASP A 63 -3.64 -8.80 -9.13
N GLU A 64 -3.30 -9.82 -8.34
CA GLU A 64 -3.51 -9.80 -6.89
C GLU A 64 -2.67 -8.74 -6.20
N GLN A 65 -1.39 -8.60 -6.58
CA GLN A 65 -0.53 -7.53 -6.04
C GLN A 65 -1.05 -6.14 -6.40
N GLN A 66 -1.61 -5.95 -7.61
CA GLN A 66 -2.23 -4.68 -7.99
C GLN A 66 -3.49 -4.39 -7.17
N ARG A 67 -4.32 -5.40 -6.92
CA ARG A 67 -5.50 -5.28 -6.07
C ARG A 67 -5.14 -4.87 -4.64
N ILE A 68 -4.12 -5.51 -4.05
CA ILE A 68 -3.61 -5.16 -2.72
C ILE A 68 -3.09 -3.72 -2.72
N HIS A 69 -2.27 -3.36 -3.70
CA HIS A 69 -1.70 -2.01 -3.76
C HIS A 69 -2.77 -0.92 -3.93
N LEU A 70 -3.83 -1.19 -4.70
CA LEU A 70 -4.98 -0.29 -4.80
C LEU A 70 -5.66 -0.09 -3.44
N GLN A 71 -5.80 -1.15 -2.63
CA GLN A 71 -6.32 -1.03 -1.28
C GLN A 71 -5.40 -0.17 -0.40
N GLU A 72 -4.08 -0.36 -0.47
CA GLU A 72 -3.11 0.48 0.24
C GLU A 72 -3.20 1.96 -0.16
N LYS A 73 -3.40 2.24 -1.46
CA LYS A 73 -3.63 3.59 -1.97
C LYS A 73 -4.86 4.23 -1.34
N HIS A 74 -5.97 3.50 -1.28
CA HIS A 74 -7.19 4.00 -0.64
C HIS A 74 -7.00 4.24 0.87
N GLN A 75 -6.25 3.38 1.56
CA GLN A 75 -5.92 3.56 2.96
C GLN A 75 -5.04 4.78 3.20
N LEU A 76 -4.05 5.03 2.33
CA LEU A 76 -3.22 6.24 2.39
C LEU A 76 -4.09 7.49 2.21
N GLN A 77 -4.93 7.54 1.17
CA GLN A 77 -5.83 8.66 0.91
C GLN A 77 -6.78 8.92 2.08
N TYR A 78 -7.29 7.87 2.71
CA TYR A 78 -8.14 7.98 3.90
C TYR A 78 -7.37 8.57 5.08
N ALA A 79 -6.17 8.06 5.37
CA ALA A 79 -5.34 8.54 6.47
C ALA A 79 -4.91 10.00 6.28
N GLU A 80 -4.60 10.41 5.05
CA GLU A 80 -4.29 11.80 4.69
C GLU A 80 -5.47 12.73 4.99
N ARG A 81 -6.68 12.36 4.58
CA ARG A 81 -7.90 13.13 4.87
C ARG A 81 -8.20 13.21 6.37
N ALA A 82 -8.06 12.09 7.08
CA ALA A 82 -8.32 12.03 8.52
C ALA A 82 -7.35 12.92 9.30
N TYR A 83 -6.05 12.85 8.98
CA TYR A 83 -5.04 13.71 9.60
C TYR A 83 -5.29 15.19 9.31
N ALA A 84 -5.54 15.55 8.04
CA ALA A 84 -5.80 16.94 7.65
C ALA A 84 -7.06 17.51 8.34
N SER A 85 -8.14 16.72 8.42
CA SER A 85 -9.36 17.11 9.13
C SER A 85 -9.09 17.41 10.61
N LEU A 86 -8.29 16.56 11.27
CA LEU A 86 -7.95 16.76 12.67
C LEU A 86 -7.06 17.99 12.88
N CYS A 87 -6.08 18.22 12.02
CA CYS A 87 -5.29 19.45 12.04
C CYS A 87 -6.17 20.71 11.94
N GLN A 88 -7.16 20.71 11.03
CA GLN A 88 -8.09 21.82 10.87
C GLN A 88 -8.98 22.03 12.10
N GLN A 89 -9.43 20.95 12.75
CA GLN A 89 -10.23 21.03 13.98
C GLN A 89 -9.43 21.65 15.12
N LEU A 90 -8.17 21.25 15.28
CA LEU A 90 -7.29 21.81 16.32
C LEU A 90 -6.97 23.29 16.08
N GLN A 91 -6.66 23.66 14.84
CA GLN A 91 -6.45 25.07 14.47
C GLN A 91 -7.66 25.96 14.77
N LYS A 92 -8.88 25.43 14.61
CA LYS A 92 -10.11 26.16 14.96
C LYS A 92 -10.41 26.19 16.45
N ALA A 93 -9.87 25.25 17.22
CA ALA A 93 -10.06 25.19 18.67
C ALA A 93 -9.04 26.08 19.42
N ASP A 94 -7.88 26.33 18.81
CA ASP A 94 -6.82 27.21 19.31
C ASP A 94 -7.00 28.70 18.89
N ALA A 95 -7.96 28.99 17.99
CA ALA A 95 -8.30 30.33 17.49
C ALA A 95 -9.52 30.91 18.21
#